data_AF-A0A5C6MGJ7-F1
#
_entry.id   AF-A0A5C6MGJ7-F1
#
_cell.length_a   1.000
_cell.length_b   1.000
_cell.length_c   1.000
_cell.angle_alpha   90.00
_cell.angle_beta   90.00
_cell.angle_gamma   90.00
#
_symmetry.space_group_name_H-M   'P 1'
#
loop_
_entity.id
_entity.type
_entity.pdbx_description
1 polymer ?
#
loop_
_entity_poly.entity_id
_entity_poly.type
_entity_poly.pdbx_seq_one_letter_code
_entity_poly.pdbx_strand_id
1 'polypeptide(L)'
;MSWEVTQGAREALPDRNNNVLGAVLEPGRSSASRALMNAHHFMVSREEYVATFKGSEFFCYDLSPNPIQSSSDEITLSFKTLQRNGLMLHTGKSADYVNLALKNGAVSLVINLGSGAFEALVEPVNGKFNDNAWHDVKVTRNLRQ
;
A
#
# COMPACT_ATOMS: atom_id res chain seq x y z
N MET A 1 -7.23 17.46 18.74
CA MET A 1 -6.66 17.44 17.38
C MET A 1 -5.18 17.76 17.53
N SER A 2 -4.32 16.74 17.54
CA SER A 2 -2.86 16.88 17.61
C SER A 2 -2.21 15.61 17.09
N TRP A 3 -1.21 15.77 16.23
CA TRP A 3 -0.16 14.78 16.00
C TRP A 3 1.17 15.48 16.26
N GLU A 4 2.15 14.73 16.75
CA GLU A 4 3.54 15.15 16.86
C GLU A 4 4.41 13.89 16.67
N VAL A 5 5.44 13.98 15.83
CA VAL A 5 6.84 13.52 16.05
C VAL A 5 7.62 13.62 14.72
N THR A 6 8.93 13.77 14.91
CA THR A 6 9.98 14.55 14.24
C THR A 6 10.75 13.86 13.10
N GLN A 7 11.43 14.71 12.32
CA GLN A 7 12.37 14.51 11.18
C GLN A 7 13.39 13.34 11.26
N GLY A 8 13.79 12.82 10.08
CA GLY A 8 15.12 12.20 9.87
C GLY A 8 15.29 11.39 8.57
N ALA A 9 16.36 11.66 7.80
CA ALA A 9 16.62 11.25 6.41
C ALA A 9 16.84 9.75 6.10
N ARG A 10 16.72 9.41 4.80
CA ARG A 10 17.01 8.10 4.17
C ARG A 10 18.48 7.68 4.31
N GLU A 11 18.69 6.60 5.05
CA GLU A 11 19.49 5.44 4.64
C GLU A 11 18.86 4.23 5.34
N ALA A 12 18.13 3.38 4.61
CA ALA A 12 17.81 2.07 5.13
C ALA A 12 19.11 1.27 5.10
N LEU A 13 19.82 1.24 6.24
CA LEU A 13 20.99 0.39 6.44
C LEU A 13 20.65 -1.03 5.96
N PRO A 14 21.55 -1.72 5.25
CA PRO A 14 21.31 -3.09 4.84
C PRO A 14 21.20 -3.98 6.08
N ASP A 15 19.97 -4.24 6.55
CA ASP A 15 19.71 -5.30 7.52
C ASP A 15 19.84 -6.63 6.78
N ARG A 16 20.56 -7.58 7.38
CA ARG A 16 21.01 -8.86 6.80
C ARG A 16 19.86 -9.76 6.31
N ASN A 17 18.60 -9.35 6.54
CA ASN A 17 17.39 -10.13 6.26
C ASN A 17 16.39 -9.48 5.27
N ASN A 18 16.66 -8.26 4.76
CA ASN A 18 16.11 -7.65 3.52
C ASN A 18 14.59 -7.81 3.18
N ASN A 19 13.67 -7.72 4.14
CA ASN A 19 12.22 -7.70 3.87
C ASN A 19 11.58 -6.37 4.33
N VAL A 20 11.06 -5.58 3.38
CA VAL A 20 10.42 -4.28 3.66
C VAL A 20 9.04 -4.25 2.98
N LEU A 21 7.96 -4.32 3.76
CA LEU A 21 6.61 -4.09 3.28
C LEU A 21 6.29 -2.62 3.53
N GLY A 22 6.38 -1.77 2.52
CA GLY A 22 5.94 -0.39 2.62
C GLY A 22 4.42 -0.31 2.47
N ALA A 23 3.77 0.47 3.32
CA ALA A 23 2.43 0.99 3.05
C ALA A 23 2.60 2.49 2.82
N VAL A 24 2.52 2.93 1.56
CA VAL A 24 2.58 4.35 1.21
C VAL A 24 1.15 4.88 1.18
N LEU A 25 0.70 5.43 2.32
CA LEU A 25 -0.60 6.08 2.44
C LEU A 25 -0.52 7.47 1.82
N GLU A 26 -1.21 7.68 0.70
CA GLU A 26 -1.33 8.97 0.03
C GLU A 26 -2.58 9.72 0.50
N PRO A 27 -2.48 11.00 0.92
CA PRO A 27 -3.67 11.82 1.11
C PRO A 27 -4.26 12.19 -0.26
N GLY A 28 -5.57 11.96 -0.40
CA GLY A 28 -6.33 12.17 -1.63
C GLY A 28 -6.16 13.57 -2.23
N ARG A 29 -6.01 13.63 -3.56
CA ARG A 29 -5.93 14.90 -4.30
C ARG A 29 -7.27 15.63 -4.29
N SER A 30 -7.25 16.89 -3.86
CA SER A 30 -8.20 17.91 -4.31
C SER A 30 -7.56 18.75 -5.42
N SER A 31 -8.32 18.98 -6.48
CA SER A 31 -7.96 19.73 -7.69
C SER A 31 -7.74 21.22 -7.42
N ALA A 32 -6.65 21.80 -7.94
CA ALA A 32 -6.62 23.20 -8.40
C ALA A 32 -5.42 23.51 -9.32
N SER A 33 -5.75 23.79 -10.58
CA SER A 33 -5.26 24.82 -11.50
C SER A 33 -3.78 25.16 -11.68
N ARG A 34 -3.39 25.17 -12.97
CA ARG A 34 -2.14 25.69 -13.57
C ARG A 34 -1.88 27.15 -13.18
N ALA A 35 -0.65 27.44 -12.77
CA ALA A 35 0.03 28.71 -13.03
C ALA A 35 1.53 28.44 -13.22
N LEU A 36 2.08 28.93 -14.33
CA LEU A 36 3.50 28.91 -14.65
C LEU A 36 4.20 30.04 -13.89
N MET A 37 5.32 29.76 -13.20
CA MET A 37 6.46 30.68 -13.03
C MET A 37 7.67 29.95 -12.42
N ASN A 38 8.80 30.01 -13.13
CA ASN A 38 10.11 29.50 -12.74
C ASN A 38 10.72 30.32 -11.59
N ALA A 39 11.10 29.68 -10.50
CA ALA A 39 12.32 29.96 -9.74
C ALA A 39 12.45 28.89 -8.64
N HIS A 40 13.56 28.13 -8.69
CA HIS A 40 13.92 27.10 -7.71
C HIS A 40 12.76 26.15 -7.38
N HIS A 41 12.65 25.07 -8.16
CA HIS A 41 11.87 23.91 -7.76
C HIS A 41 12.52 23.36 -6.48
N PHE A 42 12.10 23.90 -5.33
CA PHE A 42 12.23 23.27 -4.05
C PHE A 42 11.42 21.97 -4.23
N MET A 43 12.09 20.91 -4.68
CA MET A 43 11.53 19.57 -4.62
C MET A 43 11.28 19.37 -3.14
N VAL A 44 10.04 19.60 -2.71
CA VAL A 44 9.59 19.10 -1.43
C VAL A 44 9.86 17.60 -1.51
N SER A 45 10.91 17.14 -0.83
CA SER A 45 11.18 15.72 -0.68
C SER A 45 9.96 15.15 0.00
N ARG A 46 9.10 14.48 -0.78
CA ARG A 46 7.90 13.80 -0.29
C ARG A 46 8.37 12.83 0.79
N GLU A 47 7.91 13.01 2.02
CA GLU A 47 8.23 12.08 3.10
C GLU A 47 7.63 10.72 2.73
N GLU A 48 8.49 9.72 2.61
CA GLU A 48 8.07 8.33 2.37
C GLU A 48 8.04 7.58 3.69
N TYR A 49 6.89 6.99 4.02
CA TYR A 49 6.76 6.13 5.19
C TYR A 49 7.11 4.69 4.81
N VAL A 50 8.25 4.21 5.34
CA VAL A 50 8.78 2.87 5.05
C VAL A 50 8.90 2.08 6.35
N ALA A 51 8.44 0.82 6.34
CA ALA A 51 8.54 -0.09 7.47
C ALA A 51 9.07 -1.46 7.04
N THR A 52 9.92 -2.05 7.88
CA THR A 52 10.58 -3.34 7.66
C THR A 52 9.83 -4.43 8.42
N PHE A 53 9.44 -5.50 7.73
CA PHE A 53 8.68 -6.61 8.30
C PHE A 53 9.47 -7.91 8.15
N LYS A 54 9.78 -8.56 9.27
CA LYS A 54 10.56 -9.79 9.35
C LYS A 54 9.69 -11.04 9.42
N GLY A 55 8.37 -10.87 9.54
CA GLY A 55 7.36 -11.93 9.44
C GLY A 55 6.53 -12.10 10.72
N SER A 56 6.92 -11.44 11.81
CA SER A 56 6.18 -11.42 13.09
C SER A 56 5.49 -10.09 13.38
N GLU A 57 5.82 -9.06 12.61
CA GLU A 57 5.34 -7.69 12.79
C GLU A 57 4.09 -7.47 11.95
N PHE A 58 3.20 -6.61 12.43
CA PHE A 58 2.05 -6.14 11.67
C PHE A 58 1.62 -4.78 12.22
N PHE A 59 1.04 -3.94 11.36
CA PHE A 59 0.25 -2.81 11.84
C PHE A 59 -1.17 -3.28 12.11
N CYS A 60 -1.75 -2.75 13.19
CA CYS A 60 -3.15 -2.94 13.53
C CYS A 60 -3.79 -1.57 13.73
N TYR A 61 -4.83 -1.28 12.97
CA TYR A 61 -5.61 -0.07 13.12
C TYR A 61 -7.04 -0.45 13.51
N ASP A 62 -7.49 0.05 14.66
CA ASP A 62 -8.85 -0.20 15.11
C ASP A 62 -9.83 0.72 14.38
N LEU A 63 -10.64 0.14 13.52
CA LEU A 63 -11.71 0.82 12.78
C LEU A 63 -13.03 0.86 13.56
N SER A 64 -13.11 0.29 14.76
CA SER A 64 -14.33 0.34 15.58
C SER A 64 -14.84 1.77 15.84
N PRO A 65 -14.00 2.79 16.06
CA PRO A 65 -14.46 4.16 16.30
C PRO A 65 -14.99 4.83 15.02
N ASN A 66 -14.42 4.48 13.87
CA ASN A 66 -14.77 5.04 12.56
C ASN A 66 -14.82 3.92 11.51
N PRO A 67 -15.93 3.16 11.43
CA PRO A 67 -16.07 2.08 10.47
C PRO A 67 -15.97 2.60 9.03
N ILE A 68 -15.24 1.88 8.17
CA ILE A 68 -15.15 2.21 6.76
C ILE A 68 -16.42 1.74 6.06
N GLN A 69 -17.15 2.68 5.46
CA GLN A 69 -18.29 2.44 4.57
C GLN A 69 -18.09 3.27 3.32
N SER A 70 -17.72 2.62 2.21
CA SER A 70 -17.33 3.32 0.99
C SER A 70 -18.00 2.73 -0.24
N SER A 71 -18.33 3.60 -1.20
CA SER A 71 -18.79 3.22 -2.55
C SER A 71 -17.68 3.24 -3.59
N SER A 72 -16.54 3.87 -3.25
CA SER A 72 -15.33 3.97 -4.07
C SER A 72 -14.11 3.94 -3.14
N ASP A 73 -13.08 3.21 -3.53
CA ASP A 73 -11.83 3.08 -2.77
C ASP A 73 -10.60 3.18 -3.67
N GLU A 74 -9.52 3.71 -3.11
CA GLU A 74 -8.19 3.64 -3.67
C GLU A 74 -7.20 3.16 -2.59
N ILE A 75 -6.44 2.13 -2.91
CA ILE A 75 -5.34 1.64 -2.07
C ILE A 75 -4.06 1.75 -2.89
N THR A 76 -3.07 2.45 -2.34
CA THR A 76 -1.74 2.57 -2.92
C THR A 76 -0.70 2.07 -1.92
N LEU A 77 0.27 1.31 -2.40
CA LEU A 77 1.47 0.96 -1.65
C LEU A 77 2.59 0.56 -2.60
N SER A 78 3.80 0.50 -2.07
CA SER A 78 4.96 -0.08 -2.76
C SER A 78 5.56 -1.16 -1.88
N PHE A 79 5.94 -2.29 -2.46
CA PHE A 79 6.53 -3.40 -1.71
C PHE A 79 7.89 -3.80 -2.28
N LYS A 80 8.74 -4.37 -1.42
CA LYS A 80 10.04 -4.93 -1.78
C LYS A 80 10.31 -6.19 -0.95
N THR A 81 10.48 -7.33 -1.62
CA THR A 81 10.68 -8.60 -0.92
C THR A 81 11.47 -9.61 -1.75
N LEU A 82 12.05 -10.61 -1.07
CA LEU A 82 12.54 -11.85 -1.66
C LEU A 82 11.55 -13.02 -1.48
N GLN A 83 10.55 -12.86 -0.61
CA GLN A 83 9.58 -13.90 -0.29
C GLN A 83 8.56 -14.05 -1.42
N ARG A 84 8.11 -15.28 -1.69
CA ARG A 84 7.06 -15.55 -2.69
C ARG A 84 5.65 -15.41 -2.12
N ASN A 85 5.53 -15.45 -0.80
CA ASN A 85 4.26 -15.37 -0.09
C ASN A 85 4.36 -14.33 1.03
N GLY A 86 3.35 -13.49 1.16
CA GLY A 86 3.30 -12.48 2.21
C GLY A 86 2.02 -11.66 2.16
N LEU A 87 1.40 -11.43 3.32
CA LEU A 87 0.25 -10.54 3.43
C LEU A 87 0.74 -9.09 3.40
N MET A 88 0.15 -8.25 2.56
CA MET A 88 0.44 -6.81 2.53
C MET A 88 -0.62 -6.03 3.33
N LEU A 89 -1.89 -6.32 3.08
CA LEU A 89 -3.02 -5.67 3.75
C LEU A 89 -4.22 -6.60 3.85
N HIS A 90 -4.88 -6.55 5.00
CA HIS A 90 -6.19 -7.15 5.18
C HIS A 90 -7.06 -6.21 6.02
N THR A 91 -8.30 -6.02 5.58
CA THR A 91 -9.33 -5.31 6.35
C THR A 91 -10.68 -5.97 6.12
N GLY A 92 -11.57 -5.86 7.10
CA GLY A 92 -12.89 -6.47 7.08
C GLY A 92 -13.00 -7.73 7.96
N LYS A 93 -14.23 -8.24 8.07
CA LYS A 93 -14.58 -9.43 8.86
C LYS A 93 -15.74 -10.14 8.16
N SER A 94 -15.81 -11.47 8.31
CA SER A 94 -16.90 -12.27 7.76
C SER A 94 -17.02 -12.11 6.23
N ALA A 95 -18.17 -11.65 5.73
CA ALA A 95 -18.46 -11.58 4.29
C ALA A 95 -18.01 -10.28 3.60
N ASP A 96 -17.48 -9.30 4.34
CA ASP A 96 -17.09 -8.00 3.82
C ASP A 96 -15.60 -7.77 4.13
N TYR A 97 -14.74 -7.91 3.12
CA TYR A 97 -13.29 -7.85 3.30
C TYR A 97 -12.51 -7.51 2.02
N VAL A 98 -11.32 -6.98 2.24
CA VAL A 98 -10.26 -6.82 1.23
C VAL A 98 -9.02 -7.56 1.69
N ASN A 99 -8.40 -8.30 0.79
CA ASN A 99 -7.13 -8.98 1.01
C ASN A 99 -6.19 -8.70 -0.16
N LEU A 100 -5.02 -8.11 0.14
CA LEU A 100 -3.94 -7.88 -0.80
C LEU A 100 -2.69 -8.60 -0.30
N ALA A 101 -2.16 -9.50 -1.12
CA ALA A 101 -1.04 -10.35 -0.75
C ALA A 101 -0.16 -10.68 -1.95
N LEU A 102 1.08 -11.10 -1.69
CA LEU A 102 1.85 -11.88 -2.64
C LEU A 102 1.51 -13.36 -2.44
N LYS A 103 1.17 -14.07 -3.51
CA LYS A 103 0.85 -15.50 -3.53
C LYS A 103 1.65 -16.16 -4.64
N ASN A 104 2.56 -17.05 -4.29
CA ASN A 104 3.45 -17.75 -5.22
C ASN A 104 4.25 -16.82 -6.16
N GLY A 105 4.56 -15.60 -5.70
CA GLY A 105 5.29 -14.59 -6.48
C GLY A 105 4.42 -13.70 -7.37
N ALA A 106 3.10 -13.86 -7.34
CA ALA A 106 2.13 -13.02 -8.03
C ALA A 106 1.37 -12.13 -7.03
N VAL A 107 0.94 -10.94 -7.45
CA VAL A 107 0.11 -10.06 -6.62
C VAL A 107 -1.33 -10.53 -6.68
N SER A 108 -1.90 -10.90 -5.53
CA SER A 108 -3.24 -11.43 -5.36
C SER A 108 -4.12 -10.41 -4.65
N LEU A 109 -5.26 -10.09 -5.25
CA LEU A 109 -6.30 -9.24 -4.68
C LEU A 109 -7.60 -10.04 -4.56
N VAL A 110 -8.19 -10.02 -3.36
CA VAL A 110 -9.54 -10.54 -3.12
C VAL A 110 -10.38 -9.45 -2.47
N ILE A 111 -11.54 -9.16 -3.05
CA ILE A 111 -12.52 -8.20 -2.51
C ILE A 111 -13.86 -8.90 -2.43
N ASN A 112 -14.46 -8.99 -1.24
CA ASN A 112 -15.82 -9.45 -1.06
C ASN A 112 -16.63 -8.34 -0.38
N LEU A 113 -17.79 -8.01 -0.95
CA LEU A 113 -18.71 -7.00 -0.44
C LEU A 113 -20.05 -7.63 0.00
N GLY A 114 -20.01 -8.84 0.55
CA GLY A 114 -21.17 -9.56 1.08
C GLY A 114 -21.94 -10.44 0.07
N SER A 115 -21.68 -10.32 -1.23
CA SER A 115 -22.43 -11.03 -2.29
C SER A 115 -21.59 -11.99 -3.14
N GLY A 116 -20.30 -12.11 -2.84
CA GLY A 116 -19.37 -12.92 -3.61
C GLY A 116 -18.01 -12.22 -3.74
N ALA A 117 -16.95 -13.01 -3.80
CA ALA A 117 -15.60 -12.48 -3.92
C ALA A 117 -15.23 -12.20 -5.38
N PHE A 118 -14.70 -11.01 -5.63
CA PHE A 118 -13.87 -10.72 -6.78
C PHE A 118 -12.43 -11.15 -6.48
N GLU A 119 -11.84 -11.94 -7.37
CA GLU A 119 -10.46 -12.39 -7.27
C GLU A 119 -9.68 -11.93 -8.50
N ALA A 120 -8.51 -11.33 -8.27
CA ALA A 120 -7.56 -10.98 -9.32
C ALA A 120 -6.16 -11.43 -8.94
N LEU A 121 -5.44 -11.95 -9.93
CA LEU A 121 -4.05 -12.35 -9.81
C LEU A 121 -3.25 -11.65 -10.91
N VAL A 122 -2.22 -10.92 -10.53
CA VAL A 122 -1.31 -10.24 -11.46
C VAL A 122 0.03 -10.94 -11.38
N GLU A 123 0.41 -11.57 -12.48
CA GLU A 123 1.73 -12.15 -12.66
C GLU A 123 2.69 -11.14 -13.29
N PRO A 124 3.99 -11.19 -12.99
CA PRO A 124 4.97 -10.32 -13.63
C PRO A 124 5.10 -10.69 -15.12
N VAL A 125 4.97 -9.71 -16.00
CA VAL A 125 5.13 -9.91 -17.46
C VAL A 125 6.56 -10.32 -17.80
N ASN A 126 7.55 -9.70 -17.12
CA ASN A 126 8.96 -10.03 -17.21
C ASN A 126 9.55 -10.08 -15.79
N GLY A 127 10.36 -11.09 -15.49
CA GLY A 127 11.04 -11.19 -14.19
C GLY A 127 10.15 -11.73 -13.07
N LYS A 128 10.29 -11.18 -11.86
CA LYS A 128 9.62 -11.63 -10.64
C LYS A 128 9.32 -10.44 -9.74
N PHE A 129 8.18 -10.45 -9.04
CA PHE A 129 7.90 -9.43 -8.03
C PHE A 129 8.71 -9.60 -6.74
N ASN A 130 9.27 -10.79 -6.50
CA ASN A 130 10.10 -11.08 -5.34
C ASN A 130 11.61 -11.01 -5.67
N ASP A 131 12.01 -9.98 -6.39
CA ASP A 131 13.37 -9.72 -6.88
C ASP A 131 14.15 -8.73 -6.02
N ASN A 132 13.61 -8.34 -4.85
CA ASN A 132 14.18 -7.31 -3.98
C ASN A 132 14.26 -5.91 -4.63
N ALA A 133 13.46 -5.65 -5.67
CA ALA A 133 13.19 -4.32 -6.18
C ALA A 133 11.87 -3.77 -5.60
N TRP A 134 11.67 -2.46 -5.74
CA TRP A 134 10.42 -1.81 -5.39
C TRP A 134 9.41 -1.99 -6.52
N HIS A 135 8.18 -2.39 -6.15
CA HIS A 135 7.05 -2.53 -7.06
C HIS A 135 5.85 -1.76 -6.53
N ASP A 136 5.22 -0.96 -7.38
CA ASP A 136 4.04 -0.18 -7.03
C ASP A 136 2.75 -0.96 -7.27
N VAL A 137 1.83 -0.88 -6.31
CA VAL A 137 0.49 -1.44 -6.41
C VAL A 137 -0.52 -0.32 -6.22
N LYS A 138 -1.43 -0.21 -7.18
CA LYS A 138 -2.61 0.65 -7.08
C LYS A 138 -3.86 -0.18 -7.35
N VAL A 139 -4.74 -0.24 -6.36
CA VAL A 139 -6.06 -0.84 -6.47
C VAL A 139 -7.08 0.29 -6.47
N THR A 140 -7.95 0.30 -7.47
CA THR A 140 -9.10 1.22 -7.51
C THR A 140 -10.37 0.39 -7.60
N ARG A 141 -11.32 0.70 -6.73
CA ARG A 141 -12.64 0.09 -6.75
C ARG A 141 -13.67 1.19 -6.97
N ASN A 142 -14.47 1.04 -8.01
CA ASN A 142 -15.67 1.82 -8.22
C ASN A 142 -16.83 0.84 -8.32
N LEU A 143 -17.92 1.04 -7.59
CA LEU A 143 -19.15 0.28 -7.85
C LEU A 143 -19.55 0.53 -9.32
N ARG A 144 -19.81 -0.54 -10.07
CA ARG A 144 -20.57 -0.41 -11.32
C ARG A 144 -22.00 -0.09 -10.91
N GLN A 145 -22.52 1.05 -11.38
CA GLN A 145 -23.95 1.33 -11.39
C GLN A 145 -24.69 0.29 -12.22
#